data_AF-W2TUP3-F1
#
_entry.id   AF-W2TUP3-F1
#
_cell.length_a   1.000
_cell.length_b   1.000
_cell.length_c   1.000
_cell.angle_alpha   90.00
_cell.angle_beta   90.00
_cell.angle_gamma   90.00
#
_symmetry.space_group_name_H-M   'P 1'
#
loop_
_entity.id
_entity.type
_entity.pdbx_description
1 polymer ?
#
loop_
_entity_poly.entity_id
_entity_poly.type
_entity_poly.pdbx_seq_one_letter_code
_entity_poly.pdbx_strand_id
1 'polypeptide(L)'
;KERAKLKPMGSMQARKAWMRPGIILLLTGPLLAVVNAQFDVSTCGTMKGCLFAPPGCRPGADCTIEFSYQVNGPFLDMELAGTTNAPNTYIAVGFSKDDRMGNDMVVYCSNTNGFISGGLARNDEGRTNTIINGAGIQEVVQATSNGGSMYCAIK
;
A
#
# COMPACT_ATOMS: atom_id res chain seq x y z
N LYS A 1 9.18 19.88 10.94
CA LYS A 1 8.00 19.75 10.06
C LYS A 1 8.23 18.48 9.24
N GLU A 2 7.68 17.35 9.67
CA GLU A 2 7.82 16.08 8.94
C GLU A 2 6.99 16.15 7.65
N ARG A 3 7.50 15.53 6.58
CA ARG A 3 6.88 15.47 5.26
C ARG A 3 6.73 14.01 4.84
N ALA A 4 5.59 13.69 4.25
CA ALA A 4 5.39 12.40 3.60
C ALA A 4 5.90 12.47 2.15
N LYS A 5 6.72 11.49 1.76
CA LYS A 5 7.28 11.38 0.40
C LYS A 5 6.83 10.08 -0.25
N LEU A 6 6.17 10.19 -1.40
CA LEU A 6 5.81 9.05 -2.24
C LEU A 6 7.04 8.58 -3.03
N LYS A 7 7.29 7.27 -3.04
CA LYS A 7 8.29 6.65 -3.90
C LYS A 7 7.61 5.73 -4.92
N PRO A 8 7.90 5.90 -6.23
CA PRO A 8 7.32 5.06 -7.28
C PRO A 8 7.81 3.62 -7.21
N MET A 9 7.08 2.75 -7.92
CA MET A 9 7.32 1.31 -7.95
C MET A 9 8.77 0.92 -8.24
N GLY A 10 9.33 0.09 -7.36
CA GLY A 10 10.60 -0.58 -7.55
C GLY A 10 10.46 -2.11 -7.58
N SER A 11 11.50 -2.81 -8.04
CA SER A 11 11.54 -4.28 -8.09
C SER A 11 11.97 -4.90 -6.76
N MET A 12 11.20 -5.87 -6.24
CA MET A 12 11.58 -6.71 -5.10
C MET A 12 12.33 -7.98 -5.56
N GLN A 13 13.37 -8.38 -4.84
CA GLN A 13 14.08 -9.66 -5.03
C GLN A 13 13.36 -10.75 -4.23
N ALA A 14 12.56 -11.59 -4.90
CA ALA A 14 11.79 -12.65 -4.25
C ALA A 14 12.60 -13.95 -4.08
N ARG A 15 12.52 -14.59 -2.90
CA ARG A 15 12.91 -15.99 -2.70
C ARG A 15 11.69 -16.88 -2.99
N LYS A 16 11.86 -17.91 -3.82
CA LYS A 16 10.79 -18.78 -4.34
C LYS A 16 10.18 -19.63 -3.23
N ALA A 17 8.86 -19.57 -3.06
CA ALA A 17 8.05 -20.58 -2.38
C ALA A 17 6.98 -21.09 -3.36
N TRP A 18 6.86 -22.42 -3.48
CA TRP A 18 5.96 -23.09 -4.42
C TRP A 18 4.59 -23.34 -3.76
N MET A 19 3.50 -23.00 -4.45
CA MET A 19 2.13 -23.32 -4.03
C MET A 19 1.55 -24.42 -4.94
N ARG A 20 0.78 -25.34 -4.35
CA ARG A 20 0.14 -26.47 -5.05
C ARG A 20 -1.27 -26.11 -5.52
N PRO A 21 -1.72 -26.51 -6.72
CA PRO A 21 -3.07 -26.21 -7.20
C PRO A 21 -4.11 -27.19 -6.62
N GLY A 22 -5.20 -26.64 -6.08
CA GLY A 22 -6.40 -27.38 -5.65
C GLY A 22 -7.59 -27.11 -6.57
N ILE A 23 -8.39 -28.15 -6.81
CA ILE A 23 -9.55 -28.23 -7.71
C ILE A 23 -10.71 -27.33 -7.22
N ILE A 24 -11.33 -26.56 -8.13
CA ILE A 24 -12.46 -25.66 -7.83
C ILE A 24 -13.78 -26.35 -8.22
N LEU A 25 -14.67 -26.53 -7.24
CA LEU A 25 -16.04 -27.02 -7.40
C LEU A 25 -16.98 -25.79 -7.49
N LEU A 26 -17.70 -25.60 -8.60
CA LEU A 26 -18.61 -24.47 -8.79
C LEU A 26 -19.98 -24.74 -8.16
N LEU A 27 -20.20 -24.19 -6.96
CA LEU A 27 -21.54 -24.07 -6.35
C LEU A 27 -22.15 -22.72 -6.75
N THR A 28 -23.35 -22.75 -7.35
CA THR A 28 -24.16 -21.57 -7.64
C THR A 28 -24.67 -20.96 -6.34
N GLY A 29 -23.88 -20.04 -5.76
CA GLY A 29 -24.23 -19.23 -4.60
C GLY A 29 -24.91 -17.92 -4.98
N PRO A 30 -25.59 -17.26 -4.02
CA PRO A 30 -26.20 -15.96 -4.22
C PRO A 30 -25.16 -14.92 -4.64
N LEU A 31 -25.59 -13.92 -5.43
CA LEU A 31 -24.76 -12.81 -5.93
C LEU A 31 -24.18 -12.02 -4.75
N LEU A 32 -23.04 -12.47 -4.23
CA LEU A 32 -22.21 -11.71 -3.31
C LEU A 32 -21.82 -10.44 -4.06
N ALA A 33 -22.28 -9.28 -3.59
CA ALA A 33 -21.76 -8.01 -4.05
C ALA A 33 -20.24 -8.03 -3.79
N VAL A 34 -19.47 -8.12 -4.88
CA VAL A 34 -18.01 -8.02 -4.80
C VAL A 34 -17.74 -6.57 -4.43
N VAL A 35 -17.53 -6.30 -3.14
CA VAL A 35 -17.07 -5.00 -2.68
C VAL A 35 -15.63 -4.88 -3.15
N ASN A 36 -15.42 -4.24 -4.30
CA ASN A 36 -14.09 -3.94 -4.77
C ASN A 36 -13.45 -3.00 -3.75
N ALA A 37 -12.37 -3.45 -3.12
CA ALA A 37 -11.51 -2.61 -2.31
C ALA A 37 -11.00 -1.45 -3.18
N GLN A 38 -11.44 -0.24 -2.89
CA GLN A 38 -11.04 0.96 -3.61
C GLN A 38 -10.61 2.01 -2.60
N PHE A 39 -9.57 2.76 -2.97
CA PHE A 39 -9.12 3.92 -2.23
C PHE A 39 -10.24 4.96 -2.10
N ASP A 40 -10.57 5.37 -0.87
CA ASP A 40 -11.63 6.35 -0.64
C ASP A 40 -11.08 7.79 -0.58
N VAL A 41 -11.49 8.59 -1.57
CA VAL A 41 -11.13 10.02 -1.67
C VAL A 41 -12.16 10.97 -1.05
N SER A 42 -13.32 10.48 -0.64
CA SER A 42 -14.49 11.32 -0.29
C SER A 42 -14.22 12.32 0.82
N THR A 43 -13.34 11.99 1.76
CA THR A 43 -12.99 12.81 2.93
C THR A 43 -11.57 13.38 2.88
N CYS A 44 -10.93 13.36 1.71
CA CYS A 44 -9.65 14.02 1.49
C CYS A 44 -9.74 15.54 1.70
N GLY A 45 -8.80 16.11 2.45
CA GLY A 45 -8.74 17.55 2.75
C GLY A 45 -9.65 18.01 3.88
N THR A 46 -10.53 17.14 4.39
CA THR A 46 -11.38 17.42 5.55
C THR A 46 -11.01 16.55 6.73
N MET A 47 -11.18 15.23 6.61
CA MET A 47 -10.85 14.26 7.67
C MET A 47 -9.55 13.51 7.40
N LYS A 48 -9.25 13.24 6.12
CA LYS A 48 -8.06 12.53 5.67
C LYS A 48 -7.07 13.49 5.02
N GLY A 49 -5.79 13.33 5.32
CA GLY A 49 -4.73 13.85 4.46
C GLY A 49 -4.54 12.90 3.29
N CYS A 50 -4.44 13.43 2.06
CA CYS A 50 -4.28 12.61 0.86
C CYS A 50 -3.12 13.11 0.01
N LEU A 51 -2.37 12.19 -0.58
CA LEU A 51 -1.23 12.43 -1.45
C LEU A 51 -1.39 11.57 -2.71
N PHE A 52 -1.14 12.20 -3.85
CA PHE A 52 -1.31 11.57 -5.16
C PHE A 52 -0.04 11.76 -5.99
N ALA A 53 0.37 10.71 -6.71
CA ALA A 53 1.48 10.78 -7.65
C ALA A 53 1.13 10.20 -9.03
N PRO A 54 1.56 10.86 -10.13
CA PRO A 54 2.32 12.11 -10.17
C PRO A 54 1.50 13.33 -9.71
N PRO A 55 2.13 14.47 -9.34
CA PRO A 55 1.39 15.67 -8.96
C PRO A 55 0.39 16.10 -10.05
N GLY A 56 -0.85 16.38 -9.66
CA GLY A 56 -1.91 16.80 -10.57
C GLY A 56 -2.72 15.66 -11.21
N CYS A 57 -2.42 14.40 -10.89
CA CYS A 57 -3.24 13.27 -11.32
C CYS A 57 -4.64 13.28 -10.64
N ARG A 58 -5.60 12.66 -11.31
CA ARG A 58 -6.97 12.40 -10.88
C ARG A 58 -7.05 11.01 -10.22
N PRO A 59 -7.40 10.95 -8.93
CA PRO A 59 -7.56 9.68 -8.23
C PRO A 59 -8.59 8.76 -8.90
N GLY A 60 -8.30 7.47 -8.93
CA GLY A 60 -9.11 6.44 -9.60
C GLY A 60 -9.04 6.46 -11.13
N ALA A 61 -8.32 7.41 -11.74
CA ALA A 61 -8.23 7.55 -13.20
C ALA A 61 -6.79 7.44 -13.72
N ASP A 62 -5.89 8.32 -13.28
CA ASP A 62 -4.53 8.43 -13.83
C ASP A 62 -3.42 8.56 -12.77
N CYS A 63 -3.77 8.41 -11.48
CA CYS A 63 -2.78 8.31 -10.41
C CYS A 63 -2.11 6.93 -10.38
N THR A 64 -0.78 6.93 -10.27
CA THR A 64 0.03 5.71 -10.09
C THR A 64 0.20 5.33 -8.63
N ILE A 65 0.10 6.31 -7.74
CA ILE A 65 0.15 6.12 -6.29
C ILE A 65 -0.90 7.02 -5.67
N GLU A 66 -1.70 6.42 -4.80
CA GLU A 66 -2.67 7.10 -3.97
C GLU A 66 -2.38 6.71 -2.52
N PHE A 67 -2.23 7.72 -1.68
CA PHE A 67 -1.99 7.53 -0.26
C PHE A 67 -2.93 8.42 0.52
N SER A 68 -3.48 7.88 1.59
CA SER A 68 -4.17 8.70 2.59
C SER A 68 -3.79 8.29 4.00
N TYR A 69 -3.93 9.25 4.90
CA TYR A 69 -3.74 9.05 6.32
C TYR A 69 -4.81 9.84 7.10
N GLN A 70 -5.26 9.28 8.22
CA GLN A 70 -6.16 9.93 9.16
C GLN A 70 -5.66 9.68 10.58
N VAL A 71 -5.63 10.73 11.39
CA VAL A 71 -5.25 10.60 12.81
C VAL A 71 -6.41 9.98 13.58
N ASN A 72 -6.14 8.87 14.25
CA ASN A 72 -7.10 8.16 15.09
C ASN A 72 -6.47 7.90 16.47
N GLY A 73 -6.65 8.88 17.37
CA GLY A 73 -5.98 8.86 18.67
C GLY A 73 -4.45 8.87 18.51
N PRO A 74 -3.72 7.87 19.04
CA PRO A 74 -2.27 7.76 18.88
C PRO A 74 -1.84 7.06 17.57
N PHE A 75 -2.79 6.66 16.72
CA PHE A 75 -2.55 5.87 15.50
C PHE A 75 -2.90 6.66 14.21
N LEU A 76 -2.53 6.10 13.06
CA LEU A 76 -2.75 6.67 11.72
C LEU A 76 -3.44 5.67 10.80
N ASP A 77 -4.75 5.76 10.64
CA ASP A 77 -5.47 4.97 9.64
C ASP A 77 -4.95 5.34 8.24
N MET A 78 -4.28 4.41 7.57
CA MET A 78 -3.59 4.63 6.29
C MET A 78 -4.14 3.73 5.20
N GLU A 79 -4.26 4.30 4.00
CA GLU A 79 -4.59 3.55 2.78
C GLU A 79 -3.55 3.82 1.71
N LEU A 80 -3.14 2.77 1.01
CA LEU A 80 -2.21 2.80 -0.11
C LEU A 80 -2.86 2.10 -1.30
N ALA A 81 -2.93 2.78 -2.44
CA ALA A 81 -3.32 2.17 -3.70
C ALA A 81 -2.32 2.51 -4.80
N GLY A 82 -2.14 1.58 -5.74
CA GLY A 82 -1.25 1.80 -6.87
C GLY A 82 -1.47 0.80 -7.98
N THR A 83 -1.28 1.26 -9.21
CA THR A 83 -1.41 0.45 -10.42
C THR A 83 -0.11 -0.30 -10.69
N THR A 84 -0.17 -1.62 -10.76
CA THR A 84 0.95 -2.49 -11.12
C THR A 84 0.71 -3.31 -12.38
N ASN A 85 1.63 -3.17 -13.32
CA ASN A 85 1.67 -3.99 -14.53
C ASN A 85 2.69 -5.14 -14.42
N ALA A 86 3.33 -5.32 -13.26
CA ALA A 86 4.44 -6.25 -13.09
C ALA A 86 4.48 -6.94 -11.71
N PRO A 87 4.83 -8.23 -11.66
CA PRO A 87 5.06 -8.91 -10.39
C PRO A 87 6.29 -8.32 -9.68
N ASN A 88 6.34 -8.44 -8.35
CA ASN A 88 7.46 -7.99 -7.50
C ASN A 88 7.63 -6.47 -7.50
N THR A 89 6.54 -5.77 -7.26
CA THR A 89 6.46 -4.31 -7.23
C THR A 89 5.96 -3.81 -5.88
N TYR A 90 6.20 -2.55 -5.55
CA TYR A 90 5.71 -1.96 -4.31
C TYR A 90 5.38 -0.49 -4.48
N ILE A 91 4.45 0.02 -3.70
CA ILE A 91 4.30 1.45 -3.43
C ILE A 91 4.71 1.72 -1.99
N ALA A 92 5.33 2.87 -1.77
CA ALA A 92 5.84 3.21 -0.45
C ALA A 92 5.73 4.72 -0.19
N VAL A 93 5.44 5.05 1.07
CA VAL A 93 5.41 6.43 1.57
C VAL A 93 6.33 6.54 2.77
N GLY A 94 7.26 7.48 2.71
CA GLY A 94 8.26 7.72 3.74
C GLY A 94 7.87 8.95 4.55
N PHE A 95 7.76 8.80 5.87
CA PHE A 95 7.63 9.91 6.81
C PHE A 95 9.03 10.39 7.15
N SER A 96 9.42 11.51 6.54
CA SER A 96 10.79 12.03 6.57
C SER A 96 10.87 13.44 7.15
N LYS A 97 12.05 13.78 7.65
CA LYS A 97 12.39 15.15 8.08
C LYS A 97 12.94 16.01 6.94
N ASP A 98 13.29 15.39 5.81
CA ASP A 98 13.80 16.05 4.61
C ASP A 98 13.03 15.59 3.35
N ASP A 99 13.56 15.87 2.17
CA ASP A 99 12.96 15.55 0.88
C ASP A 99 13.42 14.21 0.29
N ARG A 100 14.18 13.44 1.06
CA ARG A 100 14.75 12.15 0.68
C ARG A 100 14.09 11.05 1.50
N MET A 101 13.78 9.93 0.84
CA MET A 101 13.41 8.69 1.52
C MET A 101 14.72 7.94 1.86
N GLY A 102 15.37 8.41 2.94
CA GLY A 102 16.61 7.89 3.49
C GLY A 102 16.34 7.13 4.78
N ASN A 103 16.87 7.62 5.89
CA ASN A 103 16.69 7.03 7.22
C ASN A 103 15.29 7.32 7.80
N ASP A 104 14.27 6.71 7.21
CA ASP A 104 12.87 7.08 7.44
C ASP A 104 11.98 5.89 7.82
N MET A 105 10.87 6.22 8.49
CA MET A 105 9.75 5.29 8.63
C MET A 105 9.00 5.24 7.31
N VAL A 106 8.78 4.02 6.81
CA VAL A 106 8.14 3.76 5.53
C VAL A 106 6.89 2.93 5.76
N VAL A 107 5.78 3.36 5.21
CA VAL A 107 4.62 2.50 5.00
C VAL A 107 4.68 1.95 3.57
N TYR A 108 4.43 0.66 3.40
CA TYR A 108 4.48 0.03 2.08
C TYR A 108 3.25 -0.84 1.81
N CYS A 109 2.95 -1.00 0.53
CA CYS A 109 2.08 -2.02 -0.02
C CYS A 109 2.83 -2.67 -1.19
N SER A 110 2.99 -3.98 -1.17
CA SER A 110 3.80 -4.71 -2.15
C SER A 110 3.02 -5.84 -2.79
N ASN A 111 3.33 -6.11 -4.05
CA ASN A 111 2.89 -7.28 -4.79
C ASN A 111 4.11 -8.17 -5.02
N THR A 112 4.22 -9.26 -4.27
CA THR A 112 5.25 -10.28 -4.45
C THR A 112 4.64 -11.51 -5.12
N ASN A 113 4.92 -11.70 -6.41
CA ASN A 113 4.38 -12.82 -7.20
C ASN A 113 2.84 -13.00 -7.08
N GLY A 114 2.08 -11.91 -7.09
CA GLY A 114 0.62 -11.92 -6.96
C GLY A 114 0.10 -11.85 -5.53
N PHE A 115 0.97 -11.98 -4.53
CA PHE A 115 0.62 -11.83 -3.12
C PHE A 115 0.75 -10.37 -2.71
N ILE A 116 -0.36 -9.76 -2.30
CA ILE A 116 -0.36 -8.39 -1.78
C ILE A 116 -0.06 -8.41 -0.28
N SER A 117 0.90 -7.60 0.14
CA SER A 117 1.23 -7.43 1.56
C SER A 117 1.47 -5.96 1.88
N GLY A 118 0.93 -5.49 3.00
CA GLY A 118 1.18 -4.16 3.53
C GLY A 118 2.01 -4.20 4.81
N GLY A 119 2.50 -3.06 5.26
CA GLY A 119 3.13 -2.94 6.57
C GLY A 119 4.00 -1.70 6.72
N LEU A 120 4.76 -1.67 7.81
CA LEU A 120 5.79 -0.66 8.03
C LEU A 120 7.19 -1.24 7.90
N ALA A 121 8.10 -0.42 7.44
CA ALA A 121 9.52 -0.69 7.36
C ALA A 121 10.31 0.53 7.85
N ARG A 122 11.55 0.31 8.27
CA ARG A 122 12.55 1.36 8.46
C ARG A 122 13.51 1.29 7.30
N ASN A 123 13.60 2.37 6.54
CA ASN A 123 14.62 2.53 5.52
C ASN A 123 15.87 3.12 6.18
N ASP A 124 17.06 2.65 5.82
CA ASP A 124 18.33 3.21 6.29
C ASP A 124 18.90 4.22 5.28
N GLU A 125 20.05 4.85 5.61
CA GLU A 125 20.73 5.79 4.69
C GLU A 125 21.18 5.11 3.38
N GLY A 126 21.45 3.80 3.42
CA GLY A 126 21.78 2.96 2.27
C GLY A 126 20.57 2.50 1.45
N ARG A 127 19.35 2.90 1.83
CA ARG A 127 18.07 2.50 1.22
C ARG A 127 17.73 1.01 1.38
N THR A 128 18.24 0.37 2.43
CA THR A 128 17.83 -0.96 2.85
C THR A 128 16.60 -0.86 3.72
N ASN A 129 15.57 -1.65 3.41
CA ASN A 129 14.34 -1.69 4.18
C ASN A 129 14.37 -2.84 5.18
N THR A 130 14.18 -2.50 6.45
CA THR A 130 13.95 -3.46 7.53
C THR A 130 12.48 -3.46 7.88
N ILE A 131 11.76 -4.55 7.62
CA ILE A 131 10.34 -4.68 8.00
C ILE A 131 10.23 -4.60 9.52
N ILE A 132 9.35 -3.75 10.01
CA ILE A 132 9.13 -3.58 11.44
C ILE A 132 7.96 -4.46 11.85
N ASN A 133 8.26 -5.60 12.48
CA ASN A 133 7.26 -6.50 13.02
C ASN A 133 6.82 -6.03 14.42
N GLY A 134 5.52 -5.91 14.65
CA GLY A 134 4.93 -5.85 15.99
C GLY A 134 5.22 -4.59 16.83
N ALA A 135 5.64 -3.45 16.26
CA ALA A 135 5.97 -2.27 17.07
C ALA A 135 4.76 -1.45 17.56
N GLY A 136 3.67 -2.10 18.00
CA GLY A 136 2.38 -1.41 18.23
C GLY A 136 1.80 -0.84 16.95
N ILE A 137 2.23 -1.40 15.82
CA ILE A 137 1.96 -0.96 14.47
C ILE A 137 0.70 -1.66 14.01
N GLN A 138 -0.36 -0.88 13.93
CA GLN A 138 -1.44 -0.89 12.95
C GLN A 138 -1.55 -2.17 12.09
N GLU A 139 -2.64 -2.89 12.29
CA GLU A 139 -3.05 -4.10 11.60
C GLU A 139 -3.25 -3.83 10.11
N VAL A 140 -2.72 -4.72 9.26
CA VAL A 140 -3.06 -4.75 7.84
C VAL A 140 -4.45 -5.34 7.70
N VAL A 141 -5.48 -4.50 7.85
CA VAL A 141 -6.88 -4.93 7.82
C VAL A 141 -7.35 -5.32 6.41
N GLN A 142 -6.63 -4.88 5.38
CA GLN A 142 -6.94 -5.24 4.00
C GLN A 142 -5.68 -5.22 3.12
N ALA A 143 -5.50 -6.24 2.29
CA ALA A 143 -4.46 -6.32 1.28
C ALA A 143 -5.02 -7.08 0.07
N THR A 144 -5.29 -6.38 -1.03
CA THR A 144 -6.02 -6.94 -2.18
C THR A 144 -5.41 -6.51 -3.50
N SER A 145 -5.54 -7.38 -4.50
CA SER A 145 -5.21 -7.10 -5.90
C SER A 145 -6.46 -7.15 -6.75
N ASN A 146 -6.68 -6.16 -7.61
CA ASN A 146 -7.80 -6.11 -8.53
C ASN A 146 -7.42 -5.44 -9.84
N GLY A 147 -7.56 -6.15 -10.96
CA GLY A 147 -7.37 -5.58 -12.30
C GLY A 147 -6.00 -4.94 -12.53
N GLY A 148 -4.95 -5.47 -11.89
CA GLY A 148 -3.61 -4.89 -11.91
C GLY A 148 -3.38 -3.78 -10.89
N SER A 149 -4.35 -3.39 -10.06
CA SER A 149 -4.14 -2.45 -8.96
C SER A 149 -3.97 -3.18 -7.64
N MET A 150 -3.01 -2.75 -6.82
CA MET A 150 -2.85 -3.20 -5.44
C MET A 150 -3.44 -2.18 -4.48
N TYR A 151 -4.04 -2.67 -3.40
CA TYR A 151 -4.59 -1.85 -2.32
C TYR A 151 -4.22 -2.45 -0.97
N CYS A 152 -3.78 -1.60 -0.04
CA CYS A 152 -3.56 -1.96 1.35
C CYS A 152 -4.20 -0.92 2.28
N ALA A 153 -4.90 -1.39 3.32
CA ALA A 153 -5.37 -0.58 4.44
C ALA A 153 -4.69 -1.03 5.73
N ILE A 154 -4.18 -0.08 6.50
CA ILE A 154 -3.35 -0.28 7.69
C ILE A 154 -3.91 0.59 8.81
N LYS A 155 -4.35 -0.02 9.92
CA LYS A 155 -5.08 0.63 11.03
C LYS A 155 -4.62 0.17 12.40
#